data_AF-A0A959UXA6-F1
#
_entry.id   AF-A0A959UXA6-F1
#
_cell.length_a   1.000
_cell.length_b   1.000
_cell.length_c   1.000
_cell.angle_alpha   90.00
_cell.angle_beta   90.00
_cell.angle_gamma   90.00
#
_symmetry.space_group_name_H-M   'P 1'
#
loop_
_entity.id
_entity.type
_entity.pdbx_description
1 polymer ?
#
loop_
_entity_poly.entity_id
_entity_poly.type
_entity_poly.pdbx_seq_one_letter_code
_entity_poly.pdbx_strand_id
1 'polypeptide(L)'
;TDWIRDKDGNPVEEVPLLEWYKVYDCNVKFREWILGFAPGGEPIATEEELDAIEKQAVADVKAAQKAAWKTFQDEIKGEVLEVVELLGVAGCPELAEELGKAMDPGRKDILSAARRGVVQARQAGRDASDLEAWVERSLEANADRYGSHLYSQSAKSCMHVAEVPVEYADDAPEVDGRIIIRDNFKALFEREPLLLTFGEDTGKIGDVNQGMEGMQAQFGELRVSDTGIRENSIIGQGIGLALRGLRPVAEIQYLDYLLYGLQPLSDDLATVQWRTKGGQKAPLIVRTRGHRLEGVWHSGSPMGMILHSLRGVVVCVPRNMQQASGMYNTLLQSDDPALVIECLNGYRSKELMPANLGEFTVPIGIPEVVREGSDLTLVSYGSTFTI
;
A
#
# COMPACT_ATOMS: atom_id res chain seq x y z
N THR A 1 26.95 -0.38 19.79
CA THR A 1 28.22 -0.85 19.21
C THR A 1 27.90 -2.04 18.34
N ASP A 2 28.68 -2.27 17.29
CA ASP A 2 28.49 -3.42 16.40
C ASP A 2 29.78 -4.24 16.34
N TRP A 3 29.70 -5.45 15.82
CA TRP A 3 30.83 -6.39 15.77
C TRP A 3 31.30 -6.60 14.34
N ILE A 4 32.60 -6.41 14.11
CA ILE A 4 33.25 -7.01 12.94
C ILE A 4 33.28 -8.51 13.16
N ARG A 5 32.82 -9.27 12.17
CA ARG A 5 32.78 -10.74 12.21
C ARG A 5 33.76 -11.33 11.19
N ASP A 6 34.35 -12.48 11.51
CA ASP A 6 35.16 -13.23 10.55
C ASP A 6 34.26 -13.87 9.47
N LYS A 7 34.89 -14.52 8.49
CA LYS A 7 34.21 -15.24 7.40
C LYS A 7 33.26 -16.35 7.89
N ASP A 8 33.47 -16.83 9.11
CA ASP A 8 32.70 -17.88 9.76
C ASP A 8 31.61 -17.29 10.69
N GLY A 9 31.48 -15.95 10.72
CA GLY A 9 30.46 -15.21 11.46
C GLY A 9 30.80 -14.95 12.93
N ASN A 10 32.00 -15.32 13.40
CA ASN A 10 32.41 -15.11 14.78
C ASN A 10 32.79 -13.65 15.02
N PRO A 11 32.36 -13.02 16.13
CA PRO A 11 32.76 -11.67 16.47
C PRO A 11 34.26 -11.58 16.74
N VAL A 12 34.94 -10.65 16.07
CA VAL A 12 36.40 -10.45 16.11
C VAL A 12 36.75 -9.14 16.82
N GLU A 13 35.99 -8.08 16.58
CA GLU A 13 36.27 -6.74 17.11
C GLU A 13 34.97 -5.97 17.34
N GLU A 14 34.84 -5.30 18.50
CA GLU A 14 33.72 -4.41 18.80
C GLU A 14 34.07 -2.98 18.36
N VAL A 15 33.24 -2.40 17.50
CA VAL A 15 33.47 -1.08 16.90
C VAL A 15 32.25 -0.19 17.11
N PRO A 16 32.42 1.12 17.38
CA PRO A 16 31.31 2.06 17.34
C PRO A 16 30.61 2.01 15.97
N LEU A 17 29.28 1.93 15.97
CA LEU A 17 28.48 1.68 14.77
C LEU A 17 28.75 2.70 13.65
N LEU A 18 28.95 3.98 13.99
CA LEU A 18 29.27 5.01 13.00
C LEU A 18 30.66 4.84 12.36
N GLU A 19 31.64 4.30 13.09
CA GLU A 19 32.95 3.98 12.52
C GLU A 19 32.89 2.71 11.68
N TRP A 20 32.09 1.72 12.10
CA TRP A 20 31.81 0.54 11.29
C TRP A 20 31.24 0.92 9.93
N TYR A 21 30.24 1.81 9.89
CA TYR A 21 29.65 2.25 8.61
C TYR A 21 30.64 2.96 7.69
N LYS A 22 31.64 3.67 8.20
CA LYS A 22 32.66 4.31 7.33
C LYS A 22 33.54 3.27 6.62
N VAL A 23 33.80 2.15 7.27
CA VAL A 23 34.68 1.09 6.73
C VAL A 23 33.90 0.11 5.85
N TYR A 24 32.65 -0.19 6.20
CA TYR A 24 31.81 -1.21 5.57
C TYR A 24 30.64 -0.63 4.76
N ASP A 25 30.66 0.66 4.45
CA ASP A 25 29.75 1.26 3.47
C ASP A 25 29.84 0.50 2.14
N CYS A 26 28.69 0.28 1.50
CA CYS A 26 28.62 -0.49 0.27
C CYS A 26 29.40 0.16 -0.88
N ASN A 27 29.47 1.50 -0.95
CA ASN A 27 30.24 2.18 -1.99
C ASN A 27 31.74 2.07 -1.73
N VAL A 28 32.17 2.14 -0.46
CA VAL A 28 33.57 1.92 -0.07
C VAL A 28 34.00 0.50 -0.43
N LYS A 29 33.21 -0.52 -0.06
CA LYS A 29 33.51 -1.92 -0.40
C LYS A 29 33.46 -2.20 -1.88
N PHE A 30 32.55 -1.56 -2.61
CA PHE A 30 32.50 -1.69 -4.06
C PHE A 30 33.71 -1.03 -4.73
N ARG A 31 34.15 0.14 -4.25
CA ARG A 31 35.39 0.80 -4.69
C ARG A 31 36.61 -0.09 -4.44
N GLU A 32 36.76 -0.65 -3.23
CA GLU A 32 37.82 -1.61 -2.90
C GLU A 32 37.80 -2.81 -3.86
N TRP A 33 36.62 -3.35 -4.15
CA TRP A 33 36.47 -4.45 -5.10
C TRP A 33 36.87 -4.06 -6.53
N ILE A 34 36.46 -2.89 -7.03
CA ILE A 34 36.83 -2.40 -8.38
C ILE A 34 38.36 -2.27 -8.52
N LEU A 35 39.01 -1.71 -7.50
CA LEU A 35 40.48 -1.51 -7.49
C LEU A 35 41.24 -2.84 -7.32
N GLY A 36 40.66 -3.81 -6.59
CA GLY A 36 41.27 -5.11 -6.33
C GLY A 36 40.96 -6.19 -7.38
N PHE A 37 39.89 -6.03 -8.16
CA PHE A 37 39.45 -7.00 -9.15
C PHE A 37 40.18 -6.78 -10.48
N ALA A 38 41.26 -7.53 -10.69
CA ALA A 38 42.13 -7.39 -11.86
C ALA A 38 42.27 -8.69 -12.68
N PRO A 39 41.19 -9.24 -13.27
CA PRO A 39 41.28 -10.41 -14.14
C PRO A 39 41.98 -10.04 -15.45
N GLY A 40 43.31 -10.15 -15.47
CA GLY A 40 44.15 -9.71 -16.60
C GLY A 40 45.38 -8.90 -16.20
N GLY A 41 45.56 -8.61 -14.90
CA GLY A 41 46.73 -7.92 -14.36
C GLY A 41 46.56 -6.41 -14.16
N GLU A 42 45.45 -5.83 -14.62
CA GLU A 42 45.08 -4.42 -14.45
C GLU A 42 43.70 -4.32 -13.76
N PRO A 43 43.49 -3.39 -12.82
CA PRO A 43 42.17 -3.11 -12.23
C PRO A 43 41.13 -2.69 -13.26
N ILE A 44 39.83 -2.80 -12.91
CA ILE A 44 38.73 -2.37 -13.80
C ILE A 44 38.76 -0.85 -14.03
N ALA A 45 39.19 -0.08 -13.02
CA ALA A 45 39.33 1.37 -13.07
C ALA A 45 40.47 1.82 -12.13
N THR A 46 41.08 2.99 -12.39
CA THR A 46 42.08 3.58 -11.50
C THR A 46 41.43 4.40 -10.38
N GLU A 47 42.23 4.72 -9.35
CA GLU A 47 41.77 5.58 -8.26
C GLU A 47 41.35 6.97 -8.76
N GLU A 48 42.09 7.53 -9.71
CA GLU A 48 41.79 8.82 -10.33
C GLU A 48 40.49 8.79 -11.15
N GLU A 49 40.21 7.67 -11.84
CA GLU A 49 38.96 7.50 -12.59
C GLU A 49 37.76 7.44 -11.63
N LEU A 50 37.89 6.71 -10.52
CA LEU A 50 36.82 6.62 -9.52
C LEU A 50 36.58 7.95 -8.81
N ASP A 51 37.63 8.69 -8.48
CA ASP A 51 37.52 10.05 -7.93
C ASP A 51 36.81 11.01 -8.91
N ALA A 52 37.13 10.89 -10.20
CA ALA A 52 36.46 11.68 -11.23
C ALA A 52 34.96 11.32 -11.33
N ILE A 53 34.62 10.04 -11.29
CA ILE A 53 33.23 9.56 -11.30
C ILE A 53 32.47 10.08 -10.08
N GLU A 54 33.03 9.95 -8.88
CA GLU A 54 32.39 10.41 -7.64
C GLU A 54 32.17 11.93 -7.65
N LYS A 55 33.18 12.70 -8.07
CA LYS A 55 33.08 14.15 -8.20
C LYS A 55 32.01 14.56 -9.22
N GLN A 56 31.95 13.86 -10.35
CA GLN A 56 30.94 14.10 -11.37
C GLN A 56 29.54 13.75 -10.85
N ALA A 57 29.37 12.62 -10.17
CA ALA A 57 28.10 12.22 -9.58
C ALA A 57 27.57 13.27 -8.58
N VAL A 58 28.45 13.83 -7.74
CA VAL A 58 28.08 14.93 -6.82
C VAL A 58 27.66 16.18 -7.59
N ALA A 59 28.36 16.53 -8.68
CA ALA A 59 28.00 17.67 -9.52
C ALA A 59 26.64 17.47 -10.19
N ASP A 60 26.39 16.28 -10.73
CA ASP A 60 25.14 15.90 -11.40
C ASP A 60 23.96 15.92 -10.44
N VAL A 61 24.09 15.32 -9.25
CA VAL A 61 23.05 15.33 -8.21
C VAL A 61 22.71 16.75 -7.77
N LYS A 62 23.72 17.62 -7.58
CA LYS A 62 23.50 19.03 -7.22
C LYS A 62 22.82 19.81 -8.35
N ALA A 63 23.18 19.55 -9.60
CA ALA A 63 22.53 20.17 -10.76
C ALA A 63 21.06 19.73 -10.86
N ALA A 64 20.80 18.43 -10.75
CA ALA A 64 19.46 17.86 -10.76
C ALA A 64 18.60 18.40 -9.61
N GLN A 65 19.15 18.47 -8.38
CA GLN A 65 18.46 19.06 -7.22
C GLN A 65 18.02 20.49 -7.50
N LYS A 66 18.91 21.34 -8.02
CA LYS A 66 18.59 22.75 -8.35
C LYS A 66 17.54 22.85 -9.45
N ALA A 67 17.66 22.04 -10.50
CA ALA A 67 16.71 22.03 -11.60
C ALA A 67 15.31 21.58 -11.16
N ALA A 68 15.23 20.52 -10.34
CA ALA A 68 13.98 20.02 -9.78
C ALA A 68 13.32 21.04 -8.85
N TRP A 69 14.10 21.65 -7.94
CA TRP A 69 13.61 22.69 -7.04
C TRP A 69 13.08 23.90 -7.80
N LYS A 70 13.82 24.35 -8.82
CA LYS A 70 13.40 25.45 -9.68
C LYS A 70 12.07 25.12 -10.39
N THR A 71 11.98 23.94 -11.00
CA THR A 71 10.76 23.50 -11.72
C THR A 71 9.54 23.47 -10.80
N PHE A 72 9.70 22.93 -9.58
CA PHE A 72 8.64 22.91 -8.58
C PHE A 72 8.21 24.32 -8.14
N GLN A 73 9.17 25.21 -7.91
CA GLN A 73 8.93 26.56 -7.42
C GLN A 73 8.35 27.50 -8.49
N ASP A 74 8.78 27.38 -9.74
CA ASP A 74 8.38 28.30 -10.81
C ASP A 74 6.87 28.23 -11.09
N GLU A 75 6.25 27.03 -11.02
CA GLU A 75 4.81 26.87 -11.18
C GLU A 75 4.03 27.58 -10.06
N ILE A 76 4.45 27.38 -8.81
CA ILE A 76 3.82 28.00 -7.63
C ILE A 76 3.97 29.52 -7.66
N LYS A 77 5.16 30.03 -8.04
CA LYS A 77 5.39 31.47 -8.18
C LYS A 77 4.52 32.09 -9.26
N GLY A 78 4.29 31.38 -10.38
CA GLY A 78 3.33 31.80 -11.40
C GLY A 78 1.92 31.95 -10.84
N GLU A 79 1.44 30.94 -10.10
CA GLU A 79 0.12 30.96 -9.44
C GLU A 79 0.01 32.11 -8.41
N VAL A 80 1.07 32.38 -7.64
CA VAL A 80 1.12 33.52 -6.69
C VAL A 80 0.93 34.84 -7.43
N LEU A 81 1.71 35.08 -8.50
CA LEU A 81 1.65 36.34 -9.24
C LEU A 81 0.26 36.58 -9.85
N GLU A 82 -0.34 35.54 -10.43
CA GLU A 82 -1.69 35.59 -10.99
C GLU A 82 -2.73 35.96 -9.91
N VAL A 83 -2.70 35.28 -8.76
CA VAL A 83 -3.68 35.54 -7.68
C VAL A 83 -3.47 36.91 -7.03
N VAL A 84 -2.23 37.38 -6.89
CA VAL A 84 -1.94 38.74 -6.39
C VAL A 84 -2.55 39.79 -7.31
N GLU A 85 -2.45 39.61 -8.63
CA GLU A 85 -3.07 40.51 -9.61
C GLU A 85 -4.61 40.48 -9.52
N LEU A 86 -5.19 39.28 -9.50
CA LEU A 86 -6.65 39.10 -9.39
C LEU A 86 -7.21 39.66 -8.09
N LEU A 87 -6.51 39.51 -6.97
CA LEU A 87 -6.87 40.12 -5.69
C LEU A 87 -6.81 41.65 -5.77
N GLY A 88 -5.84 42.21 -6.49
CA GLY A 88 -5.76 43.64 -6.77
C GLY A 88 -6.99 44.16 -7.53
N VAL A 89 -7.38 43.47 -8.61
CA VAL A 89 -8.57 43.81 -9.43
C VAL A 89 -9.86 43.68 -8.63
N ALA A 90 -10.01 42.60 -7.84
CA ALA A 90 -11.15 42.40 -6.94
C ALA A 90 -11.19 43.38 -5.75
N GLY A 91 -10.15 44.22 -5.61
CA GLY A 91 -10.07 45.26 -4.60
C GLY A 91 -9.72 44.74 -3.19
N CYS A 92 -8.94 43.67 -3.12
CA CYS A 92 -8.43 43.07 -1.88
C CYS A 92 -6.89 43.29 -1.73
N PRO A 93 -6.40 44.55 -1.68
CA PRO A 93 -4.97 44.85 -1.71
C PRO A 93 -4.21 44.30 -0.50
N GLU A 94 -4.85 44.22 0.68
CA GLU A 94 -4.23 43.65 1.88
C GLU A 94 -3.93 42.15 1.70
N LEU A 95 -4.85 41.39 1.09
CA LEU A 95 -4.63 39.97 0.77
C LEU A 95 -3.57 39.79 -0.30
N ALA A 96 -3.53 40.68 -1.30
CA ALA A 96 -2.52 40.66 -2.34
C ALA A 96 -1.12 40.93 -1.75
N GLU A 97 -1.00 41.88 -0.83
CA GLU A 97 0.24 42.18 -0.13
C GLU A 97 0.67 41.04 0.82
N GLU A 98 -0.27 40.47 1.58
CA GLU A 98 -0.06 39.31 2.45
C GLU A 98 0.52 38.13 1.66
N LEU A 99 -0.12 37.77 0.54
CA LEU A 99 0.33 36.65 -0.30
C LEU A 99 1.64 36.97 -1.02
N GLY A 100 1.79 38.17 -1.59
CA GLY A 100 2.98 38.57 -2.34
C GLY A 100 4.25 38.69 -1.50
N LYS A 101 4.12 38.90 -0.19
CA LYS A 101 5.25 38.96 0.77
C LYS A 101 5.44 37.67 1.55
N ALA A 102 4.58 36.67 1.35
CA ALA A 102 4.72 35.39 2.04
C ALA A 102 6.05 34.73 1.68
N MET A 103 6.70 34.13 2.68
CA MET A 103 7.93 33.37 2.48
C MET A 103 7.55 31.95 2.02
N ASP A 104 7.97 31.58 0.81
CA ASP A 104 7.72 30.26 0.20
C ASP A 104 6.24 29.79 0.29
N PRO A 105 5.27 30.59 -0.19
CA PRO A 105 3.85 30.23 -0.10
C PRO A 105 3.56 28.94 -0.86
N GLY A 106 2.76 28.05 -0.27
CA GLY A 106 2.27 26.85 -0.94
C GLY A 106 0.92 27.08 -1.60
N ARG A 107 0.46 26.10 -2.40
CA ARG A 107 -0.86 26.15 -3.06
C ARG A 107 -2.04 26.31 -2.10
N LYS A 108 -1.91 25.82 -0.87
CA LYS A 108 -2.90 26.07 0.21
C LYS A 108 -3.04 27.56 0.48
N ASP A 109 -1.93 28.28 0.60
CA ASP A 109 -1.92 29.70 0.94
C ASP A 109 -2.52 30.52 -0.20
N ILE A 110 -2.15 30.20 -1.44
CA ILE A 110 -2.70 30.80 -2.66
C ILE A 110 -4.22 30.61 -2.73
N LEU A 111 -4.70 29.36 -2.61
CA LEU A 111 -6.12 29.05 -2.67
C LEU A 111 -6.92 29.67 -1.51
N SER A 112 -6.33 29.71 -0.31
CA SER A 112 -6.93 30.36 0.87
C SER A 112 -7.10 31.86 0.64
N ALA A 113 -6.06 32.53 0.15
CA ALA A 113 -6.09 33.96 -0.18
C ALA A 113 -7.13 34.26 -1.27
N ALA A 114 -7.15 33.48 -2.35
CA ALA A 114 -8.13 33.64 -3.43
C ALA A 114 -9.57 33.49 -2.93
N ARG A 115 -9.88 32.45 -2.14
CA ARG A 115 -11.22 32.24 -1.55
C ARG A 115 -11.62 33.35 -0.59
N ARG A 116 -10.69 33.84 0.24
CA ARG A 116 -10.92 35.00 1.11
C ARG A 116 -11.23 36.25 0.27
N GLY A 117 -10.51 36.45 -0.82
CA GLY A 117 -10.71 37.55 -1.77
C GLY A 117 -12.09 37.55 -2.41
N VAL A 118 -12.55 36.39 -2.90
CA VAL A 118 -13.93 36.23 -3.42
C VAL A 118 -14.97 36.68 -2.39
N VAL A 119 -14.83 36.21 -1.14
CA VAL A 119 -15.78 36.58 -0.07
C VAL A 119 -15.74 38.09 0.21
N GLN A 120 -14.56 38.69 0.32
CA GLN A 120 -14.41 40.13 0.58
C GLN A 120 -14.93 41.00 -0.57
N ALA A 121 -14.67 40.62 -1.82
CA ALA A 121 -15.14 41.34 -2.99
C ALA A 121 -16.68 41.31 -3.08
N ARG A 122 -17.30 40.14 -2.87
CA ARG A 122 -18.77 40.00 -2.81
C ARG A 122 -19.38 40.86 -1.72
N GLN A 123 -18.81 40.86 -0.51
CA GLN A 123 -19.27 41.70 0.60
C GLN A 123 -19.18 43.20 0.29
N ALA A 124 -18.19 43.60 -0.49
CA ALA A 124 -17.99 44.97 -0.94
C ALA A 124 -18.79 45.33 -2.21
N GLY A 125 -19.57 44.40 -2.78
CA GLY A 125 -20.30 44.61 -4.03
C GLY A 125 -19.40 44.81 -5.25
N ARG A 126 -18.17 44.27 -5.22
CA ARG A 126 -17.19 44.32 -6.31
C ARG A 126 -17.24 43.06 -7.16
N ASP A 127 -16.90 43.20 -8.43
CA ASP A 127 -16.76 42.07 -9.33
C ASP A 127 -15.54 41.22 -8.92
N ALA A 128 -15.74 39.91 -8.87
CA ALA A 128 -14.73 38.91 -8.54
C ALA A 128 -14.79 37.71 -9.50
N SER A 129 -15.49 37.84 -10.63
CA SER A 129 -15.74 36.75 -11.57
C SER A 129 -14.47 36.02 -12.02
N ASP A 130 -13.40 36.76 -12.36
CA ASP A 130 -12.12 36.16 -12.75
C ASP A 130 -11.44 35.41 -11.60
N LEU A 131 -11.51 35.94 -10.37
CA LEU A 131 -10.97 35.31 -9.17
C LEU A 131 -11.77 34.05 -8.79
N GLU A 132 -13.09 34.08 -8.97
CA GLU A 132 -13.98 32.92 -8.78
C GLU A 132 -13.66 31.82 -9.80
N ALA A 133 -13.56 32.20 -11.07
CA ALA A 133 -13.17 31.27 -12.13
C ALA A 133 -11.78 30.67 -11.87
N TRP A 134 -10.84 31.45 -11.33
CA TRP A 134 -9.53 30.93 -10.92
C TRP A 134 -9.66 29.91 -9.78
N VAL A 135 -10.46 30.20 -8.75
CA VAL A 135 -10.69 29.27 -7.63
C VAL A 135 -11.28 27.96 -8.13
N GLU A 136 -12.26 27.99 -9.04
CA GLU A 136 -12.87 26.79 -9.62
C GLU A 136 -11.85 25.95 -10.39
N ARG A 137 -11.09 26.57 -11.31
CA ARG A 137 -10.01 25.88 -12.04
C ARG A 137 -8.96 25.29 -11.09
N SER A 138 -8.61 26.02 -10.03
CA SER A 138 -7.64 25.56 -9.04
C SER A 138 -8.16 24.37 -8.23
N LEU A 139 -9.45 24.37 -7.87
CA LEU A 139 -10.07 23.22 -7.18
C LEU A 139 -10.10 21.96 -8.06
N GLU A 140 -10.40 22.11 -9.35
CA GLU A 140 -10.36 21.00 -10.32
C GLU A 140 -8.92 20.47 -10.49
N ALA A 141 -7.96 21.36 -10.73
CA ALA A 141 -6.55 20.99 -10.83
C ALA A 141 -6.03 20.33 -9.54
N ASN A 142 -6.49 20.78 -8.37
CA ASN A 142 -6.08 20.22 -7.09
C ASN A 142 -6.76 18.87 -6.79
N ALA A 143 -7.97 18.63 -7.32
CA ALA A 143 -8.58 17.30 -7.28
C ALA A 143 -7.71 16.29 -8.05
N ASP A 144 -7.13 16.68 -9.20
CA ASP A 144 -6.16 15.85 -9.91
C ASP A 144 -4.79 15.78 -9.19
N ARG A 145 -4.27 16.88 -8.65
CA ARG A 145 -2.95 16.89 -7.98
C ARG A 145 -2.93 16.10 -6.67
N TYR A 146 -4.01 16.17 -5.88
CA TYR A 146 -4.03 15.67 -4.51
C TYR A 146 -5.15 14.66 -4.22
N GLY A 147 -6.17 14.55 -5.08
CA GLY A 147 -7.30 13.64 -4.89
C GLY A 147 -7.29 12.42 -5.82
N SER A 148 -6.46 12.43 -6.87
CA SER A 148 -6.34 11.30 -7.81
C SER A 148 -5.50 10.16 -7.23
N HIS A 149 -5.64 8.96 -7.79
CA HIS A 149 -4.80 7.80 -7.48
C HIS A 149 -4.74 7.37 -6.01
N LEU A 150 -5.73 7.74 -5.18
CA LEU A 150 -5.87 7.16 -3.84
C LEU A 150 -6.08 5.65 -3.91
N TYR A 151 -6.92 5.21 -4.86
CA TYR A 151 -7.09 3.81 -5.25
C TYR A 151 -6.67 3.63 -6.71
N SER A 152 -6.58 2.38 -7.16
CA SER A 152 -6.20 2.12 -8.53
C SER A 152 -7.21 2.66 -9.54
N GLN A 153 -6.67 3.40 -10.50
CA GLN A 153 -7.41 3.88 -11.69
C GLN A 153 -6.96 3.14 -12.95
N SER A 154 -6.16 2.07 -12.79
CA SER A 154 -5.69 1.26 -13.91
C SER A 154 -6.81 0.33 -14.39
N ALA A 155 -6.64 -0.25 -15.59
CA ALA A 155 -7.53 -1.30 -16.08
C ALA A 155 -7.56 -2.56 -15.18
N LYS A 156 -6.61 -2.69 -14.24
CA LYS A 156 -6.54 -3.76 -13.25
C LYS A 156 -7.07 -3.33 -11.88
N SER A 157 -7.84 -2.26 -11.76
CA SER A 157 -8.53 -1.97 -10.49
C SER A 157 -9.47 -3.13 -10.11
N CYS A 158 -9.60 -3.43 -8.81
CA CYS A 158 -10.56 -4.40 -8.31
C CYS A 158 -12.01 -4.04 -8.68
N MET A 159 -12.29 -2.76 -8.92
CA MET A 159 -13.59 -2.26 -9.37
C MET A 159 -13.91 -2.62 -10.83
N HIS A 160 -12.92 -3.14 -11.59
CA HIS A 160 -13.07 -3.50 -13.00
C HIS A 160 -13.01 -5.02 -13.24
N VAL A 161 -12.80 -5.81 -12.18
CA VAL A 161 -12.83 -7.27 -12.28
C VAL A 161 -14.28 -7.73 -12.43
N ALA A 162 -14.56 -8.47 -13.50
CA ALA A 162 -15.89 -8.99 -13.77
C ALA A 162 -16.31 -10.04 -12.73
N GLU A 163 -17.59 -10.07 -12.42
CA GLU A 163 -18.19 -11.11 -11.59
C GLU A 163 -18.23 -12.44 -12.36
N VAL A 164 -17.75 -13.49 -11.71
CA VAL A 164 -17.87 -14.87 -12.11
C VAL A 164 -18.61 -15.56 -10.96
N PRO A 165 -19.86 -16.02 -11.16
CA PRO A 165 -20.65 -16.60 -10.09
C PRO A 165 -20.03 -17.90 -9.58
N VAL A 166 -20.27 -18.19 -8.30
CA VAL A 166 -19.93 -19.49 -7.72
C VAL A 166 -20.77 -20.58 -8.37
N GLU A 167 -20.16 -21.72 -8.65
CA GLU A 167 -20.83 -22.91 -9.17
C GLU A 167 -20.75 -24.05 -8.15
N TYR A 168 -21.79 -24.89 -8.11
CA TYR A 168 -21.82 -26.08 -7.26
C TYR A 168 -22.20 -27.29 -8.10
N ALA A 169 -21.60 -28.44 -7.79
CA ALA A 169 -22.07 -29.72 -8.29
C ALA A 169 -23.41 -30.10 -7.62
N ASP A 170 -24.24 -30.89 -8.31
CA ASP A 170 -25.53 -31.35 -7.78
C ASP A 170 -25.38 -32.13 -6.45
N ASP A 171 -24.23 -32.79 -6.25
CA ASP A 171 -23.87 -33.57 -5.07
C ASP A 171 -22.77 -32.91 -4.23
N ALA A 172 -22.62 -31.57 -4.32
CA ALA A 172 -21.59 -30.83 -3.60
C ALA A 172 -21.62 -31.13 -2.09
N PRO A 173 -20.51 -31.61 -1.50
CA PRO A 173 -20.46 -31.92 -0.08
C PRO A 173 -20.40 -30.64 0.77
N GLU A 174 -20.98 -30.71 1.98
CA GLU A 174 -20.73 -29.72 3.02
C GLU A 174 -19.39 -30.00 3.72
N VAL A 175 -18.50 -29.01 3.69
CA VAL A 175 -17.16 -29.09 4.29
C VAL A 175 -16.97 -27.97 5.32
N ASP A 176 -15.94 -28.08 6.15
CA ASP A 176 -15.53 -26.95 6.98
C ASP A 176 -15.01 -25.82 6.08
N GLY A 177 -15.35 -24.56 6.37
CA GLY A 177 -14.91 -23.41 5.57
C GLY A 177 -13.39 -23.33 5.41
N ARG A 178 -12.59 -23.82 6.37
CA ARG A 178 -11.13 -23.93 6.22
C ARG A 178 -10.71 -24.72 4.97
N ILE A 179 -11.50 -25.73 4.57
CA ILE A 179 -11.23 -26.56 3.40
C ILE A 179 -11.48 -25.76 2.12
N ILE A 180 -12.54 -24.93 2.08
CA ILE A 180 -12.84 -24.06 0.94
C ILE A 180 -11.70 -23.07 0.70
N ILE A 181 -11.27 -22.35 1.74
CA ILE A 181 -10.22 -21.34 1.58
C ILE A 181 -8.88 -21.99 1.22
N ARG A 182 -8.54 -23.14 1.84
CA ARG A 182 -7.34 -23.91 1.51
C ARG A 182 -7.34 -24.38 0.06
N ASP A 183 -8.41 -25.02 -0.38
CA ASP A 183 -8.46 -25.56 -1.74
C ASP A 183 -8.56 -24.45 -2.79
N ASN A 184 -9.13 -23.29 -2.44
CA ASN A 184 -9.06 -22.07 -3.26
C ASN A 184 -7.62 -21.57 -3.39
N PHE A 185 -6.87 -21.43 -2.28
CA PHE A 185 -5.47 -21.04 -2.36
C PHE A 185 -4.64 -22.04 -3.16
N LYS A 186 -4.91 -23.33 -3.04
CA LYS A 186 -4.26 -24.36 -3.88
C LYS A 186 -4.41 -24.05 -5.37
N ALA A 187 -5.64 -23.82 -5.82
CA ALA A 187 -5.95 -23.48 -7.21
C ALA A 187 -5.26 -22.16 -7.63
N LEU A 188 -5.21 -21.17 -6.75
CA LEU A 188 -4.51 -19.91 -6.98
C LEU A 188 -2.99 -20.09 -7.13
N PHE A 189 -2.36 -20.90 -6.27
CA PHE A 189 -0.92 -21.20 -6.34
C PHE A 189 -0.54 -21.98 -7.61
N GLU A 190 -1.43 -22.85 -8.09
CA GLU A 190 -1.26 -23.58 -9.35
C GLU A 190 -1.32 -22.65 -10.57
N ARG A 191 -2.18 -21.61 -10.53
CA ARG A 191 -2.36 -20.69 -11.65
C ARG A 191 -1.40 -19.50 -11.66
N GLU A 192 -1.13 -18.90 -10.51
CA GLU A 192 -0.38 -17.65 -10.41
C GLU A 192 1.06 -17.93 -9.95
N PRO A 193 2.06 -17.96 -10.85
CA PRO A 193 3.44 -18.29 -10.49
C PRO A 193 4.11 -17.24 -9.60
N LEU A 194 3.63 -15.99 -9.60
CA LEU A 194 4.18 -14.91 -8.79
C LEU A 194 3.55 -14.84 -7.39
N LEU A 195 2.55 -15.68 -7.10
CA LEU A 195 1.89 -15.75 -5.80
C LEU A 195 2.83 -16.39 -4.79
N LEU A 196 2.94 -15.75 -3.63
CA LEU A 196 3.63 -16.27 -2.47
C LEU A 196 2.88 -15.84 -1.21
N THR A 197 2.98 -16.62 -0.15
CA THR A 197 2.39 -16.30 1.16
C THR A 197 3.40 -16.51 2.26
N PHE A 198 3.33 -15.69 3.30
CA PHE A 198 4.22 -15.78 4.43
C PHE A 198 3.63 -15.08 5.66
N GLY A 199 4.06 -15.51 6.84
CA GLY A 199 3.64 -14.98 8.12
C GLY A 199 4.01 -15.95 9.24
N GLU A 200 3.47 -15.72 10.43
CA GLU A 200 3.69 -16.59 11.58
C GLU A 200 2.90 -17.90 11.44
N ASP A 201 3.61 -19.03 11.43
CA ASP A 201 3.06 -20.38 11.27
C ASP A 201 2.36 -20.64 9.91
N THR A 202 2.45 -19.71 8.95
CA THR A 202 1.84 -19.82 7.62
C THR A 202 2.50 -20.91 6.76
N GLY A 203 3.78 -21.20 6.98
CA GLY A 203 4.59 -22.16 6.24
C GLY A 203 4.26 -23.61 6.58
N LYS A 204 4.94 -24.16 7.59
CA LYS A 204 4.90 -25.60 7.88
C LYS A 204 3.55 -26.06 8.42
N ILE A 205 2.93 -25.28 9.30
CA ILE A 205 1.63 -25.60 9.90
C ILE A 205 0.50 -25.31 8.92
N GLY A 206 0.66 -24.28 8.09
CA GLY A 206 -0.37 -23.81 7.17
C GLY A 206 -1.37 -22.88 7.84
N ASP A 207 -0.86 -21.96 8.66
CA ASP A 207 -1.57 -21.04 9.54
C ASP A 207 -2.27 -21.71 10.74
N VAL A 208 -2.54 -20.94 11.80
CA VAL A 208 -3.11 -21.45 13.06
C VAL A 208 -4.54 -21.98 12.93
N ASN A 209 -5.21 -21.72 11.81
CA ASN A 209 -6.53 -22.25 11.46
C ASN A 209 -6.50 -23.24 10.29
N GLN A 210 -5.30 -23.63 9.84
CA GLN A 210 -5.06 -24.61 8.79
C GLN A 210 -5.69 -24.24 7.43
N GLY A 211 -5.77 -22.94 7.13
CA GLY A 211 -6.20 -22.43 5.83
C GLY A 211 -5.15 -22.59 4.73
N MET A 212 -3.88 -22.83 5.08
CA MET A 212 -2.76 -23.06 4.16
C MET A 212 -2.11 -24.44 4.35
N GLU A 213 -2.81 -25.37 5.00
CA GLU A 213 -2.30 -26.70 5.33
C GLU A 213 -1.77 -27.44 4.08
N GLY A 214 -0.52 -27.91 4.14
CA GLY A 214 0.13 -28.66 3.06
C GLY A 214 0.69 -27.81 1.91
N MET A 215 0.44 -26.49 1.88
CA MET A 215 0.86 -25.61 0.78
C MET A 215 2.38 -25.55 0.61
N GLN A 216 3.14 -25.46 1.71
CA GLN A 216 4.61 -25.42 1.64
C GLN A 216 5.19 -26.71 1.08
N ALA A 217 4.64 -27.87 1.45
CA ALA A 217 5.09 -29.14 0.90
C ALA A 217 4.82 -29.25 -0.60
N GLN A 218 3.73 -28.65 -1.10
CA GLN A 218 3.36 -28.67 -2.51
C GLN A 218 4.11 -27.63 -3.36
N PHE A 219 4.29 -26.40 -2.87
CA PHE A 219 4.79 -25.26 -3.66
C PHE A 219 6.19 -24.78 -3.26
N GLY A 220 6.77 -25.35 -2.20
CA GLY A 220 8.12 -25.06 -1.72
C GLY A 220 8.21 -23.84 -0.81
N GLU A 221 9.30 -23.81 -0.02
CA GLU A 221 9.56 -22.80 1.02
C GLU A 221 9.70 -21.38 0.46
N LEU A 222 10.11 -21.22 -0.80
CA LEU A 222 10.21 -19.90 -1.43
C LEU A 222 8.84 -19.24 -1.70
N ARG A 223 7.78 -20.05 -1.83
CA ARG A 223 6.42 -19.55 -2.12
C ARG A 223 5.52 -19.57 -0.90
N VAL A 224 5.81 -20.40 0.10
CA VAL A 224 5.02 -20.53 1.32
C VAL A 224 5.99 -20.68 2.49
N SER A 225 6.16 -19.65 3.31
CA SER A 225 7.17 -19.62 4.37
C SER A 225 6.68 -19.10 5.70
N ASP A 226 7.37 -19.53 6.76
CA ASP A 226 7.24 -18.95 8.09
C ASP A 226 8.13 -17.72 8.21
N THR A 227 7.69 -16.73 9.00
CA THR A 227 8.50 -15.57 9.37
C THR A 227 8.75 -15.52 10.88
N GLY A 228 9.65 -14.64 11.31
CA GLY A 228 9.75 -14.29 12.73
C GLY A 228 8.48 -13.57 13.22
N ILE A 229 8.28 -13.59 14.54
CA ILE A 229 7.13 -12.97 15.22
C ILE A 229 7.31 -11.45 15.26
N ARG A 230 6.98 -10.78 14.14
CA ARG A 230 7.16 -9.34 13.95
C ARG A 230 6.36 -8.82 12.76
N GLU A 231 5.14 -8.38 13.03
CA GLU A 231 4.17 -7.88 12.07
C GLU A 231 4.73 -6.74 11.20
N ASN A 232 5.50 -5.83 11.81
CA ASN A 232 6.14 -4.74 11.07
C ASN A 232 7.09 -5.26 9.96
N SER A 233 7.85 -6.31 10.25
CA SER A 233 8.76 -6.92 9.28
C SER A 233 8.00 -7.72 8.21
N ILE A 234 6.92 -8.41 8.59
CA ILE A 234 6.02 -9.12 7.67
C ILE A 234 5.45 -8.13 6.64
N ILE A 235 4.89 -7.00 7.10
CA ILE A 235 4.33 -5.99 6.19
C ILE A 235 5.42 -5.38 5.31
N GLY A 236 6.57 -4.98 5.88
CA GLY A 236 7.67 -4.40 5.10
C GLY A 236 8.18 -5.35 4.00
N GLN A 237 8.29 -6.64 4.30
CA GLN A 237 8.63 -7.68 3.33
C GLN A 237 7.58 -7.78 2.22
N GLY A 238 6.29 -7.77 2.57
CA GLY A 238 5.20 -7.79 1.60
C GLY A 238 5.21 -6.60 0.65
N ILE A 239 5.41 -5.40 1.18
CA ILE A 239 5.52 -4.17 0.37
C ILE A 239 6.70 -4.30 -0.60
N GLY A 240 7.88 -4.71 -0.09
CA GLY A 240 9.08 -4.88 -0.91
C GLY A 240 8.90 -5.89 -2.04
N LEU A 241 8.29 -7.05 -1.75
CA LEU A 241 8.02 -8.08 -2.77
C LEU A 241 7.02 -7.59 -3.81
N ALA A 242 5.95 -6.90 -3.40
CA ALA A 242 4.96 -6.34 -4.30
C ALA A 242 5.58 -5.28 -5.24
N LEU A 243 6.44 -4.41 -4.72
CA LEU A 243 7.17 -3.41 -5.52
C LEU A 243 8.13 -4.03 -6.53
N ARG A 244 8.60 -5.26 -6.28
CA ARG A 244 9.42 -6.04 -7.22
C ARG A 244 8.59 -6.82 -8.25
N GLY A 245 7.26 -6.68 -8.23
CA GLY A 245 6.36 -7.29 -9.20
C GLY A 245 5.81 -8.67 -8.79
N LEU A 246 6.09 -9.14 -7.58
CA LEU A 246 5.49 -10.36 -7.05
C LEU A 246 4.06 -10.11 -6.56
N ARG A 247 3.33 -11.19 -6.23
CA ARG A 247 1.94 -11.16 -5.77
C ARG A 247 1.84 -11.69 -4.32
N PRO A 248 2.38 -10.96 -3.34
CA PRO A 248 2.44 -11.44 -1.96
C PRO A 248 1.06 -11.41 -1.28
N VAL A 249 0.80 -12.46 -0.51
CA VAL A 249 -0.25 -12.51 0.52
C VAL A 249 0.45 -12.60 1.88
N ALA A 250 0.54 -11.48 2.59
CA ALA A 250 1.16 -11.44 3.92
C ALA A 250 0.12 -11.77 4.99
N GLU A 251 0.46 -12.64 5.93
CA GLU A 251 -0.43 -13.04 7.00
C GLU A 251 -0.06 -12.36 8.32
N ILE A 252 -1.04 -11.65 8.88
CA ILE A 252 -1.02 -11.20 10.28
C ILE A 252 -1.95 -12.12 11.06
N GLN A 253 -1.41 -12.80 12.07
CA GLN A 253 -2.08 -13.95 12.69
C GLN A 253 -3.48 -13.62 13.22
N TYR A 254 -3.65 -12.49 13.92
CA TYR A 254 -4.95 -11.99 14.37
C TYR A 254 -5.11 -10.50 14.11
N LEU A 255 -6.35 -10.06 13.93
CA LEU A 255 -6.70 -8.67 13.63
C LEU A 255 -6.17 -7.70 14.68
N ASP A 256 -6.17 -8.11 15.95
CA ASP A 256 -5.65 -7.36 17.09
C ASP A 256 -4.15 -7.02 16.93
N TYR A 257 -3.39 -7.85 16.20
CA TYR A 257 -1.95 -7.67 15.98
C TYR A 257 -1.61 -6.75 14.81
N LEU A 258 -2.62 -6.34 14.02
CA LEU A 258 -2.43 -5.40 12.92
C LEU A 258 -1.79 -4.07 13.38
N LEU A 259 -2.02 -3.67 14.62
CA LEU A 259 -1.41 -2.49 15.25
C LEU A 259 0.13 -2.53 15.22
N TYR A 260 0.74 -3.71 15.35
CA TYR A 260 2.20 -3.87 15.32
C TYR A 260 2.80 -3.70 13.91
N GLY A 261 1.97 -3.79 12.87
CA GLY A 261 2.33 -3.51 11.47
C GLY A 261 1.77 -2.19 10.92
N LEU A 262 1.13 -1.36 11.74
CA LEU A 262 0.33 -0.23 11.25
C LEU A 262 1.15 0.83 10.52
N GLN A 263 2.37 1.13 10.99
CA GLN A 263 3.18 2.21 10.42
C GLN A 263 3.46 2.02 8.92
N PRO A 264 4.06 0.90 8.46
CA PRO A 264 4.24 0.68 7.01
C PRO A 264 2.93 0.48 6.26
N LEU A 265 1.87 -0.02 6.90
CA LEU A 265 0.55 -0.10 6.25
C LEU A 265 -0.02 1.28 5.93
N SER A 266 0.02 2.19 6.91
CA SER A 266 -0.53 3.55 6.81
C SER A 266 0.33 4.44 5.93
N ASP A 267 1.65 4.48 6.16
CA ASP A 267 2.50 5.51 5.56
C ASP A 267 3.11 5.06 4.23
N ASP A 268 3.27 3.76 4.01
CA ASP A 268 3.84 3.21 2.76
C ASP A 268 2.79 2.54 1.89
N LEU A 269 2.19 1.43 2.35
CA LEU A 269 1.28 0.64 1.52
C LEU A 269 0.08 1.46 1.04
N ALA A 270 -0.60 2.15 1.95
CA ALA A 270 -1.81 2.91 1.65
C ALA A 270 -1.53 4.13 0.75
N THR A 271 -0.32 4.71 0.83
CA THR A 271 -0.02 5.97 0.13
C THR A 271 0.83 5.78 -1.12
N VAL A 272 1.44 4.62 -1.38
CA VAL A 272 2.43 4.46 -2.47
C VAL A 272 1.86 4.87 -3.83
N GLN A 273 0.64 4.47 -4.13
CA GLN A 273 -0.01 4.80 -5.41
C GLN A 273 -0.33 6.29 -5.50
N TRP A 274 -0.87 6.85 -4.42
CA TRP A 274 -1.19 8.27 -4.32
C TRP A 274 0.06 9.17 -4.39
N ARG A 275 1.07 8.92 -3.55
CA ARG A 275 2.28 9.73 -3.42
C ARG A 275 3.18 9.69 -4.66
N THR A 276 3.00 8.70 -5.52
CA THR A 276 3.71 8.58 -6.81
C THR A 276 2.82 8.96 -8.00
N LYS A 277 1.60 9.44 -7.77
CA LYS A 277 0.61 9.77 -8.79
C LYS A 277 0.43 8.64 -9.82
N GLY A 278 0.25 7.42 -9.30
CA GLY A 278 0.10 6.21 -10.11
C GLY A 278 1.40 5.64 -10.71
N GLY A 279 2.55 6.26 -10.46
CA GLY A 279 3.85 5.81 -10.99
C GLY A 279 4.36 4.51 -10.37
N GLN A 280 3.96 4.20 -9.12
CA GLN A 280 4.26 2.94 -8.46
C GLN A 280 3.00 2.34 -7.83
N LYS A 281 3.02 1.02 -7.63
CA LYS A 281 1.97 0.28 -6.96
C LYS A 281 2.57 -0.90 -6.19
N ALA A 282 1.95 -1.26 -5.08
CA ALA A 282 2.34 -2.40 -4.27
C ALA A 282 1.09 -3.24 -3.99
N PRO A 283 0.70 -4.14 -4.91
CA PRO A 283 -0.52 -4.93 -4.77
C PRO A 283 -0.31 -6.10 -3.79
N LEU A 284 -0.03 -5.75 -2.55
CA LEU A 284 0.06 -6.65 -1.41
C LEU A 284 -1.35 -6.90 -0.88
N ILE A 285 -1.67 -8.18 -0.66
CA ILE A 285 -2.85 -8.57 0.10
C ILE A 285 -2.39 -8.92 1.51
N VAL A 286 -2.92 -8.24 2.51
CA VAL A 286 -2.75 -8.59 3.92
C VAL A 286 -3.95 -9.42 4.32
N ARG A 287 -3.73 -10.68 4.71
CA ARG A 287 -4.76 -11.52 5.31
C ARG A 287 -4.64 -11.52 6.82
N THR A 288 -5.78 -11.47 7.49
CA THR A 288 -5.88 -11.63 8.94
C THR A 288 -7.25 -12.19 9.29
N ARG A 289 -7.46 -12.50 10.57
CA ARG A 289 -8.70 -13.09 11.07
C ARG A 289 -9.10 -12.44 12.38
N GLY A 290 -10.40 -12.31 12.61
CA GLY A 290 -10.90 -11.67 13.82
C GLY A 290 -12.39 -11.80 14.01
N HIS A 291 -12.96 -10.86 14.75
CA HIS A 291 -14.41 -10.76 15.00
C HIS A 291 -15.00 -11.97 15.74
N ARG A 292 -14.26 -12.50 16.72
CA ARG A 292 -14.72 -13.58 17.61
C ARG A 292 -14.16 -13.36 19.01
N LEU A 293 -14.91 -13.69 20.06
CA LEU A 293 -14.42 -13.62 21.42
C LEU A 293 -13.46 -14.80 21.73
N GLU A 294 -12.15 -14.57 21.66
CA GLU A 294 -11.10 -15.53 22.05
C GLU A 294 -10.10 -14.92 23.06
N GLY A 295 -10.62 -14.18 24.03
CA GLY A 295 -9.83 -13.47 25.04
C GLY A 295 -9.49 -12.04 24.62
N VAL A 296 -8.94 -11.27 25.56
CA VAL A 296 -8.80 -9.81 25.41
C VAL A 296 -7.96 -9.37 24.21
N TRP A 297 -7.06 -10.23 23.72
CA TRP A 297 -6.14 -9.96 22.61
C TRP A 297 -6.51 -10.65 21.28
N HIS A 298 -7.68 -11.28 21.20
CA HIS A 298 -8.16 -11.95 19.97
C HIS A 298 -9.61 -11.62 19.66
N SER A 299 -10.13 -10.51 20.22
CA SER A 299 -11.55 -10.15 20.15
C SER A 299 -11.81 -8.77 19.59
N GLY A 300 -10.75 -8.04 19.25
CA GLY A 300 -10.83 -6.68 18.75
C GLY A 300 -11.56 -6.60 17.42
N SER A 301 -12.16 -5.43 17.19
CA SER A 301 -12.64 -4.99 15.89
C SER A 301 -12.28 -3.51 15.71
N PRO A 302 -10.99 -3.18 15.55
CA PRO A 302 -10.52 -1.79 15.45
C PRO A 302 -10.87 -1.15 14.08
N MET A 303 -12.08 -1.37 13.56
CA MET A 303 -12.49 -0.95 12.22
C MET A 303 -12.36 0.56 11.99
N GLY A 304 -12.66 1.38 13.01
CA GLY A 304 -12.47 2.82 12.93
C GLY A 304 -11.01 3.20 12.66
N MET A 305 -10.06 2.57 13.37
CA MET A 305 -8.64 2.77 13.11
C MET A 305 -8.27 2.33 11.69
N ILE A 306 -8.72 1.15 11.27
CA ILE A 306 -8.43 0.59 9.93
C ILE A 306 -8.90 1.54 8.83
N LEU A 307 -10.15 1.98 8.86
CA LEU A 307 -10.75 2.84 7.83
C LEU A 307 -10.09 4.24 7.78
N HIS A 308 -9.58 4.75 8.90
CA HIS A 308 -8.94 6.06 8.95
C HIS A 308 -7.45 6.02 8.64
N SER A 309 -6.75 4.95 9.00
CA SER A 309 -5.31 4.80 8.80
C SER A 309 -4.94 4.17 7.45
N LEU A 310 -5.81 3.34 6.85
CA LEU A 310 -5.48 2.60 5.61
C LEU A 310 -6.18 3.17 4.37
N ARG A 311 -6.24 4.50 4.25
CA ARG A 311 -6.84 5.17 3.09
C ARG A 311 -6.00 4.93 1.84
N GLY A 312 -6.56 4.18 0.89
CA GLY A 312 -5.85 3.68 -0.30
C GLY A 312 -5.63 2.17 -0.30
N VAL A 313 -6.01 1.48 0.78
CA VAL A 313 -6.11 0.02 0.84
C VAL A 313 -7.57 -0.41 0.77
N VAL A 314 -7.85 -1.44 -0.03
CA VAL A 314 -9.17 -2.07 -0.10
C VAL A 314 -9.40 -2.91 1.14
N VAL A 315 -10.41 -2.60 1.93
CA VAL A 315 -10.73 -3.35 3.16
C VAL A 315 -11.89 -4.29 2.91
N CYS A 316 -11.64 -5.59 2.99
CA CYS A 316 -12.60 -6.66 2.79
C CYS A 316 -12.93 -7.36 4.12
N VAL A 317 -14.21 -7.57 4.40
CA VAL A 317 -14.67 -8.30 5.59
C VAL A 317 -15.71 -9.35 5.17
N PRO A 318 -15.27 -10.47 4.56
CA PRO A 318 -16.16 -11.52 4.07
C PRO A 318 -16.98 -12.14 5.21
N ARG A 319 -18.20 -12.60 4.96
CA ARG A 319 -19.07 -13.26 5.96
C ARG A 319 -18.78 -14.75 6.18
N ASN A 320 -18.15 -15.40 5.21
CA ASN A 320 -17.83 -16.83 5.22
C ASN A 320 -16.60 -17.11 4.31
N MET A 321 -16.16 -18.37 4.23
CA MET A 321 -14.94 -18.72 3.49
C MET A 321 -15.12 -18.73 1.99
N GLN A 322 -16.31 -19.04 1.47
CA GLN A 322 -16.62 -18.85 0.06
C GLN A 322 -16.47 -17.38 -0.37
N GLN A 323 -17.06 -16.44 0.37
CA GLN A 323 -16.92 -15.01 0.08
C GLN A 323 -15.46 -14.56 0.19
N ALA A 324 -14.72 -15.05 1.18
CA ALA A 324 -13.29 -14.79 1.29
C ALA A 324 -12.53 -15.28 0.05
N SER A 325 -12.74 -16.52 -0.37
CA SER A 325 -12.15 -17.12 -1.57
C SER A 325 -12.44 -16.30 -2.83
N GLY A 326 -13.69 -15.88 -3.05
CA GLY A 326 -14.06 -15.04 -4.19
C GLY A 326 -13.43 -13.65 -4.16
N MET A 327 -13.31 -13.05 -2.97
CA MET A 327 -12.57 -11.80 -2.78
C MET A 327 -11.09 -11.98 -3.11
N TYR A 328 -10.42 -13.05 -2.68
CA TYR A 328 -9.03 -13.34 -3.06
C TYR A 328 -8.87 -13.52 -4.57
N ASN A 329 -9.78 -14.25 -5.22
CA ASN A 329 -9.76 -14.46 -6.67
C ASN A 329 -9.88 -13.13 -7.44
N THR A 330 -10.65 -12.19 -6.88
CA THR A 330 -10.82 -10.83 -7.42
C THR A 330 -9.57 -9.98 -7.20
N LEU A 331 -9.07 -9.94 -5.97
CA LEU A 331 -7.89 -9.16 -5.59
C LEU A 331 -6.63 -9.64 -6.31
N LEU A 332 -6.50 -10.94 -6.56
CA LEU A 332 -5.36 -11.49 -7.30
C LEU A 332 -5.38 -11.15 -8.80
N GLN A 333 -6.51 -10.71 -9.35
CA GLN A 333 -6.57 -10.11 -10.69
C GLN A 333 -6.29 -8.60 -10.66
N SER A 334 -6.40 -7.99 -9.48
CA SER A 334 -6.30 -6.55 -9.27
C SER A 334 -4.88 -6.07 -8.95
N ASP A 335 -4.60 -4.79 -9.18
CA ASP A 335 -3.38 -4.12 -8.71
C ASP A 335 -3.58 -3.18 -7.51
N ASP A 336 -4.73 -3.27 -6.84
CA ASP A 336 -5.00 -2.60 -5.57
C ASP A 336 -4.36 -3.36 -4.40
N PRO A 337 -3.80 -2.67 -3.39
CA PRO A 337 -3.48 -3.28 -2.10
C PRO A 337 -4.76 -3.57 -1.32
N ALA A 338 -4.75 -4.65 -0.53
CA ALA A 338 -5.94 -5.05 0.23
C ALA A 338 -5.63 -5.55 1.63
N LEU A 339 -6.61 -5.38 2.52
CA LEU A 339 -6.70 -6.04 3.82
C LEU A 339 -7.95 -6.92 3.81
N VAL A 340 -7.78 -8.22 3.95
CA VAL A 340 -8.87 -9.19 4.07
C VAL A 340 -8.96 -9.67 5.51
N ILE A 341 -10.06 -9.32 6.18
CA ILE A 341 -10.36 -9.70 7.57
C ILE A 341 -11.32 -10.88 7.57
N GLU A 342 -10.75 -12.07 7.55
CA GLU A 342 -11.49 -13.32 7.51
C GLU A 342 -12.30 -13.53 8.80
N CYS A 343 -13.48 -14.12 8.66
CA CYS A 343 -14.30 -14.50 9.80
C CYS A 343 -13.69 -15.70 10.52
N LEU A 344 -13.21 -15.49 11.76
CA LEU A 344 -12.57 -16.57 12.52
C LEU A 344 -13.50 -17.77 12.75
N ASN A 345 -14.81 -17.53 12.96
CA ASN A 345 -15.80 -18.61 13.05
C ASN A 345 -15.99 -19.37 11.73
N GLY A 346 -15.83 -18.68 10.59
CA GLY A 346 -16.04 -19.23 9.25
C GLY A 346 -15.14 -20.43 8.95
N TYR A 347 -13.96 -20.51 9.58
CA TYR A 347 -13.05 -21.65 9.44
C TYR A 347 -13.70 -23.00 9.83
N ARG A 348 -14.65 -22.98 10.78
CA ARG A 348 -15.32 -24.18 11.30
C ARG A 348 -16.79 -24.27 10.87
N SER A 349 -17.33 -23.23 10.24
CA SER A 349 -18.68 -23.25 9.69
C SER A 349 -18.77 -24.26 8.54
N LYS A 350 -19.94 -24.87 8.38
CA LYS A 350 -20.21 -25.74 7.23
C LYS A 350 -20.64 -24.91 6.03
N GLU A 351 -20.04 -25.19 4.88
CA GLU A 351 -20.29 -24.51 3.62
C GLU A 351 -20.28 -25.54 2.48
N LEU A 352 -21.07 -25.32 1.43
CA LEU A 352 -21.04 -26.16 0.23
C LEU A 352 -19.74 -25.95 -0.53
N MET A 353 -19.10 -27.04 -0.96
CA MET A 353 -17.86 -26.98 -1.74
C MET A 353 -18.11 -26.40 -3.15
N PRO A 354 -17.50 -25.26 -3.52
CA PRO A 354 -17.56 -24.74 -4.89
C PRO A 354 -16.89 -25.67 -5.90
N ALA A 355 -17.46 -25.77 -7.10
CA ALA A 355 -16.91 -26.54 -8.21
C ALA A 355 -15.82 -25.77 -8.99
N ASN A 356 -15.84 -24.43 -8.93
CA ASN A 356 -14.97 -23.53 -9.69
C ASN A 356 -14.00 -22.73 -8.81
N LEU A 357 -13.38 -23.40 -7.82
CA LEU A 357 -12.37 -22.80 -6.92
C LEU A 357 -11.24 -22.11 -7.70
N GLY A 358 -10.82 -20.95 -7.21
CA GLY A 358 -9.84 -20.09 -7.88
C GLY A 358 -10.42 -19.23 -9.01
N GLU A 359 -11.61 -19.53 -9.54
CA GLU A 359 -12.18 -18.85 -10.71
C GLU A 359 -13.30 -17.87 -10.37
N PHE A 360 -14.24 -18.26 -9.50
CA PHE A 360 -15.35 -17.39 -9.13
C PHE A 360 -14.84 -16.12 -8.42
N THR A 361 -15.52 -15.00 -8.63
CA THR A 361 -15.12 -13.68 -8.09
C THR A 361 -16.27 -13.04 -7.34
N VAL A 362 -15.94 -12.12 -6.44
CA VAL A 362 -16.89 -11.33 -5.66
C VAL A 362 -16.62 -9.86 -5.98
N PRO A 363 -17.61 -9.11 -6.49
CA PRO A 363 -17.42 -7.69 -6.79
C PRO A 363 -17.05 -6.89 -5.53
N ILE A 364 -15.89 -6.24 -5.55
CA ILE A 364 -15.44 -5.40 -4.44
C ILE A 364 -16.22 -4.09 -4.42
N GLY A 365 -16.63 -3.64 -3.23
CA GLY A 365 -17.36 -2.39 -3.03
C GLY A 365 -18.85 -2.46 -3.35
N ILE A 366 -19.37 -3.63 -3.75
CA ILE A 366 -20.80 -3.85 -4.00
C ILE A 366 -21.36 -4.72 -2.87
N PRO A 367 -22.41 -4.28 -2.14
CA PRO A 367 -23.02 -5.09 -1.11
C PRO A 367 -23.83 -6.26 -1.71
N GLU A 368 -23.74 -7.43 -1.09
CA GLU A 368 -24.57 -8.60 -1.40
C GLU A 368 -25.99 -8.43 -0.81
N VAL A 369 -27.02 -8.53 -1.65
CA VAL A 369 -28.42 -8.59 -1.20
C VAL A 369 -28.83 -10.06 -1.07
N VAL A 370 -28.72 -10.60 0.14
CA VAL A 370 -29.06 -12.02 0.41
C VAL A 370 -30.57 -12.27 0.53
N ARG A 371 -31.35 -11.22 0.83
CA ARG A 371 -32.80 -11.31 1.02
C ARG A 371 -33.44 -9.97 0.68
N GLU A 372 -34.35 -10.00 -0.28
CA GLU A 372 -35.17 -8.83 -0.64
C GLU A 372 -36.28 -8.57 0.39
N GLY A 373 -36.70 -7.31 0.51
CA GLY A 373 -37.77 -6.86 1.40
C GLY A 373 -38.18 -5.41 1.12
N SER A 374 -39.34 -4.99 1.62
CA SER A 374 -39.92 -3.66 1.37
C SER A 374 -40.08 -2.76 2.60
N ASP A 375 -39.99 -3.32 3.82
CA ASP A 375 -40.36 -2.60 5.05
C ASP A 375 -39.16 -2.07 5.84
N LEU A 376 -38.01 -2.77 5.79
CA LEU A 376 -36.80 -2.46 6.56
C LEU A 376 -35.55 -2.93 5.80
N THR A 377 -34.51 -2.10 5.83
CA THR A 377 -33.16 -2.47 5.36
C THR A 377 -32.28 -2.82 6.56
N LEU A 378 -31.72 -4.03 6.57
CA LEU A 378 -30.74 -4.48 7.56
C LEU A 378 -29.37 -4.60 6.90
N VAL A 379 -28.37 -3.90 7.45
CA VAL A 379 -26.99 -3.93 6.97
C VAL A 379 -26.10 -4.53 8.04
N SER A 380 -25.30 -5.51 7.68
CA SER A 380 -24.35 -6.20 8.56
C SER A 380 -23.16 -6.70 7.73
N TYR A 381 -22.11 -7.19 8.37
CA TYR A 381 -20.90 -7.66 7.73
C TYR A 381 -20.17 -8.69 8.59
N GLY A 382 -19.24 -9.42 7.98
CA GLY A 382 -18.34 -10.35 8.67
C GLY A 382 -19.08 -11.33 9.58
N SER A 383 -18.49 -11.61 10.75
CA SER A 383 -19.00 -12.59 11.72
C SER A 383 -20.35 -12.21 12.36
N THR A 384 -20.84 -10.98 12.14
CA THR A 384 -22.16 -10.56 12.63
C THR A 384 -23.29 -10.92 11.67
N PHE A 385 -22.95 -11.49 10.50
CA PHE A 385 -23.89 -11.84 9.45
C PHE A 385 -23.77 -13.32 9.07
N THR A 386 -24.54 -14.16 9.77
CA THR A 386 -24.58 -15.61 9.54
C THR A 386 -25.97 -15.98 9.03
N ILE A 387 -26.08 -16.32 7.74
CA ILE A 387 -27.33 -16.71 7.08
C ILE A 387 -27.06 -17.93 6.23
#